data_AF-A0A381ZTX2-F1
#
_entry.id   AF-A0A381ZTX2-F1
#
_cell.length_a   1.000
_cell.length_b   1.000
_cell.length_c   1.000
_cell.angle_alpha   90.00
_cell.angle_beta   90.00
_cell.angle_gamma   90.00
#
_symmetry.space_group_name_H-M   'P 1'
#
loop_
_entity.id
_entity.type
_entity.pdbx_description
1 polymer ?
#
loop_
_entity_poly.entity_id
_entity_poly.type
_entity_poly.pdbx_seq_one_letter_code
_entity_poly.pdbx_strand_id
1 'polypeptide(L)'
;MYERSITLSAGNLSIDATLNESDMAEQIWNSLPLSGTANIWGDEIYFGIPVSTIEHPEASDLVSSGDIAFWPPGNAFCIFFGRTPASTDDQPRAASAVNVFGHINGDEKLFRGVRAGTDISIVVKG
;
A
#
# COMPACT_ATOMS: atom_id res chain seq x y z
N MET A 1 10.20 -19.23 -8.92
CA MET A 1 9.91 -17.78 -8.91
C MET A 1 10.44 -17.21 -7.62
N TYR A 2 11.11 -16.06 -7.69
CA TYR A 2 11.63 -15.40 -6.50
C TYR A 2 10.56 -14.46 -5.97
N GLU A 3 10.01 -14.79 -4.81
CA GLU A 3 9.08 -13.94 -4.08
C GLU A 3 9.84 -12.67 -3.65
N ARG A 4 9.40 -11.51 -4.12
CA ARG A 4 10.03 -10.23 -3.79
C ARG A 4 9.45 -9.72 -2.49
N SER A 5 10.31 -9.29 -1.57
CA SER A 5 9.89 -8.75 -0.28
C SER A 5 10.43 -7.35 -0.06
N ILE A 6 9.60 -6.51 0.52
CA ILE A 6 9.93 -5.14 0.93
C ILE A 6 9.74 -5.01 2.43
N THR A 7 10.43 -4.05 3.05
CA THR A 7 10.20 -3.63 4.43
C THR A 7 9.58 -2.24 4.40
N LEU A 8 8.40 -2.10 5.01
CA LEU A 8 7.68 -0.84 5.17
C LEU A 8 7.89 -0.31 6.59
N SER A 9 8.46 0.88 6.69
CA SER A 9 8.68 1.57 7.95
C SER A 9 7.80 2.80 8.06
N ALA A 10 7.11 2.94 9.19
CA ALA A 10 6.27 4.09 9.53
C ALA A 10 6.57 4.53 10.97
N GLY A 11 7.42 5.56 11.12
CA GLY A 11 7.97 5.93 12.43
C GLY A 11 8.76 4.77 13.06
N ASN A 12 8.30 4.26 14.21
CA ASN A 12 8.93 3.13 14.90
C ASN A 12 8.38 1.76 14.47
N LEU A 13 7.34 1.73 13.64
CA LEU A 13 6.76 0.50 13.14
C LEU A 13 7.53 0.05 11.89
N SER A 14 7.85 -1.24 11.80
CA SER A 14 8.47 -1.86 10.63
C SER A 14 7.79 -3.19 10.38
N ILE A 15 7.21 -3.37 9.20
CA ILE A 15 6.51 -4.59 8.79
C ILE A 15 6.94 -4.95 7.36
N ASP A 16 7.16 -6.22 7.11
CA ASP A 16 7.49 -6.70 5.77
C ASP A 16 6.23 -6.89 4.92
N ALA A 17 6.38 -6.85 3.61
CA ALA A 17 5.34 -7.23 2.67
C ALA A 17 5.92 -8.04 1.52
N THR A 18 5.08 -8.89 0.94
CA THR A 18 5.40 -9.63 -0.28
C THR A 18 4.76 -8.93 -1.48
N LEU A 19 5.53 -8.80 -2.56
CA LEU A 19 5.04 -8.31 -3.86
C LEU A 19 4.65 -9.47 -4.76
N ASN A 20 3.60 -9.29 -5.55
CA ASN A 20 3.18 -10.26 -6.56
C ASN A 20 4.01 -10.14 -7.86
N GLU A 21 3.61 -10.90 -8.89
CA GLU A 21 4.30 -10.97 -10.19
C GLU A 21 3.74 -9.98 -11.23
N SER A 22 2.94 -8.99 -10.81
CA SER A 22 2.39 -7.98 -11.72
C SER A 22 3.43 -6.97 -12.21
N ASP A 23 3.18 -6.36 -13.36
CA ASP A 23 3.95 -5.22 -13.87
C ASP A 23 3.95 -4.04 -12.88
N MET A 24 2.87 -3.87 -12.12
CA MET A 24 2.78 -2.86 -11.06
C MET A 24 3.80 -3.14 -9.96
N ALA A 25 3.88 -4.39 -9.49
CA ALA A 25 4.88 -4.79 -8.50
C ALA A 25 6.31 -4.59 -9.02
N GLU A 26 6.56 -4.84 -10.31
CA GLU A 26 7.86 -4.59 -10.94
C GLU A 26 8.22 -3.10 -11.01
N GLN A 27 7.28 -2.24 -11.39
CA GLN A 27 7.50 -0.80 -11.40
C GLN A 27 7.80 -0.24 -10.01
N ILE A 28 7.06 -0.69 -8.99
CA ILE A 28 7.32 -0.32 -7.60
C ILE A 28 8.71 -0.80 -7.18
N TRP A 29 9.04 -2.07 -7.44
CA TRP A 29 10.33 -2.66 -7.10
C TRP A 29 11.51 -1.87 -7.68
N ASN A 30 11.42 -1.52 -8.97
CA ASN A 30 12.47 -0.77 -9.67
C ASN A 30 12.57 0.70 -9.22
N SER A 31 11.57 1.21 -8.49
CA SER A 31 11.54 2.57 -7.94
C SER A 31 12.02 2.65 -6.50
N LEU A 32 12.31 1.51 -5.85
CA LEU A 32 12.83 1.49 -4.49
C LEU A 32 14.26 2.06 -4.42
N PRO A 33 14.63 2.75 -3.33
CA PRO A 33 13.81 3.03 -2.14
C PRO A 33 12.78 4.14 -2.37
N LEU A 34 11.62 4.01 -1.72
CA LEU A 34 10.55 5.01 -1.73
C LEU A 34 10.41 5.64 -0.34
N SER A 35 10.01 6.90 -0.29
CA SER A 35 9.73 7.60 0.97
C SER A 35 8.63 8.64 0.79
N GLY A 36 7.99 9.02 1.88
CA GLY A 36 6.94 10.04 1.88
C GLY A 36 6.39 10.27 3.27
N THR A 37 5.28 10.99 3.33
CA THR A 37 4.60 11.33 4.58
C THR A 37 3.20 10.72 4.59
N ALA A 38 2.86 10.01 5.66
CA ALA A 38 1.59 9.30 5.79
C ALA A 38 0.39 10.26 5.80
N ASN A 39 -0.54 10.03 4.88
CA ASN A 39 -1.91 10.49 4.99
C ASN A 39 -2.78 9.33 5.50
N ILE A 40 -3.78 9.64 6.32
CA ILE A 40 -4.66 8.63 6.93
C ILE A 40 -6.09 8.85 6.44
N TRP A 41 -6.75 7.77 5.99
CA TRP A 41 -8.15 7.81 5.57
C TRP A 41 -8.92 6.58 6.07
N GLY A 42 -9.46 6.68 7.29
CA GLY A 42 -9.95 5.49 8.01
C GLY A 42 -8.79 4.54 8.32
N ASP A 43 -8.97 3.25 8.05
CA ASP A 43 -7.92 2.23 8.17
C ASP A 43 -7.10 2.05 6.87
N GLU A 44 -6.68 3.17 6.28
CA GLU A 44 -5.78 3.24 5.13
C GLU A 44 -4.68 4.28 5.40
N ILE A 45 -3.44 3.92 5.09
CA ILE A 45 -2.33 4.86 4.92
C ILE A 45 -2.07 5.02 3.43
N TYR A 46 -1.92 6.26 2.97
CA TYR A 46 -1.45 6.51 1.61
C TYR A 46 -0.45 7.68 1.55
N PHE A 47 0.46 7.62 0.58
CA PHE A 47 1.40 8.70 0.31
C PHE A 47 1.81 8.70 -1.17
N GLY A 48 2.11 9.89 -1.71
CA GLY A 48 2.51 10.04 -3.10
C GLY A 48 3.90 9.44 -3.36
N ILE A 49 4.06 8.80 -4.51
CA ILE A 49 5.33 8.22 -4.98
C ILE A 49 5.64 8.70 -6.40
N PRO A 50 6.92 8.74 -6.82
CA PRO A 50 7.32 9.18 -8.16
C PRO A 50 7.09 8.09 -9.23
N VAL A 51 5.96 7.38 -9.16
CA VAL A 51 5.54 6.35 -10.10
C VAL A 51 4.24 6.83 -10.74
N SER A 52 4.18 6.77 -12.07
CA SER A 52 3.00 7.14 -12.83
C SER A 52 2.57 5.94 -13.68
N THR A 53 1.41 5.39 -13.38
CA THR A 53 0.79 4.33 -14.19
C THR A 53 -0.71 4.56 -14.29
N ILE A 54 -1.34 3.83 -15.20
CA ILE A 54 -2.80 3.86 -15.39
C ILE A 54 -3.49 2.80 -14.53
N GLU A 55 -4.80 2.92 -14.42
CA GLU A 55 -5.67 1.88 -13.88
C GLU A 55 -5.53 0.59 -14.71
N HIS A 56 -5.26 -0.53 -14.04
CA HIS A 56 -5.18 -1.84 -14.69
C HIS A 56 -6.59 -2.38 -14.97
N PRO A 57 -6.81 -3.22 -16.00
CA PRO A 57 -8.11 -3.85 -16.24
C PRO A 57 -8.65 -4.68 -15.07
N GLU A 58 -7.77 -5.14 -14.19
CA GLU A 58 -8.11 -5.89 -12.97
C GLU A 58 -8.15 -5.01 -11.71
N ALA A 59 -8.05 -3.69 -11.88
CA ALA A 59 -8.18 -2.76 -10.76
C ALA A 59 -9.58 -2.85 -10.15
N SER A 60 -9.62 -2.72 -8.83
CA SER A 60 -10.84 -2.87 -8.04
C SER A 60 -10.84 -1.84 -6.92
N ASP A 61 -12.01 -1.33 -6.56
CA ASP A 61 -12.18 -0.54 -5.33
C ASP A 61 -12.29 -1.46 -4.11
N LEU A 62 -12.82 -2.67 -4.28
CA LEU A 62 -12.88 -3.69 -3.24
C LEU A 62 -11.48 -4.29 -3.02
N VAL A 63 -10.98 -4.18 -1.79
CA VAL A 63 -9.65 -4.65 -1.37
C VAL A 63 -9.75 -5.47 -0.07
N SER A 64 -8.69 -6.17 0.26
CA SER A 64 -8.57 -6.95 1.50
C SER A 64 -7.75 -6.22 2.54
N SER A 65 -7.97 -6.55 3.82
CA SER A 65 -7.06 -6.12 4.88
C SER A 65 -5.68 -6.72 4.63
N GLY A 66 -4.65 -5.88 4.69
CA GLY A 66 -3.26 -6.21 4.39
C GLY A 66 -2.86 -5.97 2.94
N ASP A 67 -3.78 -5.61 2.05
CA ASP A 67 -3.39 -5.28 0.67
C ASP A 67 -2.50 -4.04 0.63
N ILE A 68 -1.46 -4.10 -0.21
CA ILE A 68 -0.74 -2.92 -0.68
C ILE A 68 -1.10 -2.70 -2.16
N ALA A 69 -1.47 -1.46 -2.47
CA ALA A 69 -1.98 -1.11 -3.79
C ALA A 69 -1.47 0.24 -4.26
N PHE A 70 -1.53 0.46 -5.57
CA PHE A 70 -1.26 1.75 -6.18
C PHE A 70 -2.58 2.42 -6.54
N TRP A 71 -2.75 3.69 -6.14
CA TRP A 71 -3.90 4.50 -6.50
C TRP A 71 -3.54 5.50 -7.61
N PRO A 72 -3.97 5.25 -8.87
CA PRO A 72 -3.55 6.04 -10.02
C PRO A 72 -3.89 7.53 -9.96
N PRO A 73 -5.10 7.96 -9.54
CA PRO A 73 -5.44 9.38 -9.50
C PRO A 73 -4.51 10.23 -8.62
N GLY A 74 -3.93 9.63 -7.57
CA GLY A 74 -3.04 10.30 -6.63
C GLY A 74 -1.56 9.97 -6.81
N ASN A 75 -1.20 9.11 -7.78
CA ASN A 75 0.13 8.47 -7.85
C ASN A 75 0.59 7.97 -6.47
N ALA A 76 -0.30 7.29 -5.75
CA ALA A 76 -0.10 7.00 -4.34
C ALA A 76 0.15 5.50 -4.07
N PHE A 77 1.04 5.23 -3.13
CA PHE A 77 1.17 3.94 -2.49
C PHE A 77 0.15 3.87 -1.34
N CYS A 78 -0.69 2.82 -1.32
CA CYS A 78 -1.72 2.59 -0.32
C CYS A 78 -1.41 1.33 0.48
N ILE A 79 -1.67 1.37 1.79
CA ILE A 79 -1.61 0.25 2.73
C ILE A 79 -2.98 0.15 3.39
N PHE A 80 -3.71 -0.93 3.13
CA PHE A 80 -5.03 -1.18 3.72
C PHE A 80 -4.90 -2.08 4.94
N PHE A 81 -5.50 -1.69 6.07
CA PHE A 81 -5.49 -2.46 7.32
C PHE A 81 -6.87 -2.51 8.00
N GLY A 82 -7.92 -2.25 7.22
CA GLY A 82 -9.31 -2.29 7.64
C GLY A 82 -10.21 -1.44 6.77
N ARG A 83 -11.33 -1.00 7.35
CA ARG A 83 -12.36 -0.23 6.66
C ARG A 83 -11.91 1.20 6.39
N THR A 84 -12.27 1.71 5.22
CA THR A 84 -12.09 3.13 4.88
C THR A 84 -13.44 3.86 4.94
N PRO A 85 -13.47 5.18 4.79
CA PRO A 85 -14.71 5.94 4.62
C PRO A 85 -15.54 5.55 3.37
N ALA A 86 -14.97 4.90 2.36
CA ALA A 86 -15.73 4.35 1.22
C ALA A 86 -16.38 2.99 1.51
N SER A 87 -15.98 2.29 2.58
CA SER A 87 -16.56 0.99 2.94
C SER A 87 -18.02 1.12 3.37
N THR A 88 -18.93 0.51 2.60
CA THR A 88 -20.37 0.43 2.92
C THR A 88 -20.74 -0.81 3.73
N ASP A 89 -19.90 -1.85 3.69
CA ASP A 89 -20.00 -3.11 4.43
C ASP A 89 -18.67 -3.40 5.15
N ASP A 90 -18.53 -4.57 5.76
CA ASP A 90 -17.33 -4.93 6.52
C ASP A 90 -16.06 -5.11 5.66
N GLN A 91 -16.18 -5.02 4.34
CA GLN A 91 -15.05 -5.14 3.43
C GLN A 91 -14.38 -3.77 3.21
N PRO A 92 -13.03 -3.70 3.28
CA PRO A 92 -12.27 -2.51 2.89
C PRO A 92 -12.57 -2.07 1.45
N ARG A 93 -12.70 -0.75 1.23
CA ARG A 93 -12.85 -0.18 -0.10
C ARG A 93 -11.91 1.00 -0.31
N ALA A 94 -11.18 1.04 -1.40
CA ALA A 94 -10.46 2.24 -1.80
C ALA A 94 -11.43 3.35 -2.25
N ALA A 95 -10.94 4.59 -2.37
CA ALA A 95 -11.75 5.72 -2.85
C ALA A 95 -12.21 5.56 -4.31
N SER A 96 -11.39 4.88 -5.12
CA SER A 96 -11.68 4.42 -6.48
C SER A 96 -10.83 3.18 -6.77
N ALA A 97 -10.93 2.63 -7.98
CA ALA A 97 -10.15 1.45 -8.36
C ALA A 97 -8.63 1.64 -8.12
N VAL A 98 -8.01 0.62 -7.53
CA VAL A 98 -6.57 0.54 -7.24
C VAL A 98 -5.95 -0.71 -7.86
N ASN A 99 -4.65 -0.63 -8.15
CA ASN A 99 -3.86 -1.76 -8.63
C ASN A 99 -3.21 -2.45 -7.44
N VAL A 100 -3.78 -3.55 -6.95
CA VAL A 100 -3.18 -4.35 -5.86
C VAL A 100 -1.93 -5.06 -6.38
N PHE A 101 -0.79 -4.86 -5.71
CA PHE A 101 0.50 -5.40 -6.15
C PHE A 101 1.26 -6.18 -5.07
N GLY A 102 0.69 -6.33 -3.88
CA GLY A 102 1.29 -7.12 -2.83
C GLY A 102 0.43 -7.19 -1.58
N HIS A 103 0.99 -7.77 -0.52
CA HIS A 103 0.30 -7.98 0.75
C HIS A 103 1.26 -7.88 1.95
N ILE A 104 0.79 -7.29 3.05
CA ILE A 104 1.51 -7.17 4.31
C ILE A 104 1.71 -8.54 4.95
N ASN A 105 2.94 -8.83 5.37
CA ASN A 105 3.28 -10.04 6.09
C ASN A 105 3.08 -9.84 7.60
N GLY A 106 2.13 -10.57 8.19
CA GLY A 106 1.86 -10.53 9.62
C GLY A 106 0.62 -9.71 9.98
N ASP A 107 0.68 -8.95 11.08
CA ASP A 107 -0.47 -8.18 11.59
C ASP A 107 -0.46 -6.75 11.05
N GLU A 108 -1.22 -6.52 9.98
CA GLU A 108 -1.40 -5.20 9.36
C GLU A 108 -2.08 -4.20 10.29
N LYS A 109 -2.83 -4.66 11.30
CA LYS A 109 -3.62 -3.79 12.19
C LYS A 109 -2.75 -2.90 13.06
N LEU A 110 -1.47 -3.23 13.19
CA LEU A 110 -0.47 -2.40 13.86
C LEU A 110 -0.35 -1.00 13.22
N PHE A 111 -0.67 -0.86 11.93
CA PHE A 111 -0.70 0.44 11.24
C PHE A 111 -1.74 1.42 11.82
N ARG A 112 -2.75 0.97 12.58
CA ARG A 112 -3.68 1.87 13.30
C ARG A 112 -2.97 2.78 14.32
N GLY A 113 -1.76 2.42 14.75
CA GLY A 113 -0.94 3.27 15.64
C GLY A 113 -0.23 4.41 14.91
N VAL A 114 -0.17 4.40 13.58
CA VAL A 114 0.51 5.41 12.77
C VAL A 114 -0.37 6.66 12.66
N ARG A 115 0.24 7.83 12.83
CA ARG A 115 -0.46 9.12 12.74
C ARG A 115 -0.24 9.77 11.37
N ALA A 116 -1.19 10.59 10.94
CA ALA A 116 -0.96 11.47 9.80
C ALA A 116 0.28 12.34 10.04
N GLY A 117 1.09 12.56 9.00
CA GLY A 117 2.37 13.25 9.13
C GLY A 117 3.55 12.35 9.51
N THR A 118 3.35 11.06 9.78
CA THR A 118 4.46 10.13 10.07
C THR A 118 5.30 9.89 8.81
N ASP A 119 6.62 9.92 8.94
CA ASP A 119 7.52 9.57 7.84
C ASP A 119 7.41 8.08 7.51
N ILE A 120 7.31 7.81 6.20
CA ILE A 120 7.26 6.48 5.61
C ILE A 120 8.53 6.23 4.80
N SER A 121 9.08 5.03 4.93
CA SER A 121 10.18 4.52 4.09
C SER A 121 9.89 3.10 3.64
N ILE A 122 10.14 2.80 2.38
CA ILE A 122 10.00 1.46 1.80
C ILE A 122 11.32 1.08 1.14
N VAL A 123 11.85 -0.08 1.53
CA VAL A 123 13.14 -0.61 1.04
C VAL A 123 13.00 -2.07 0.66
N VAL A 124 13.94 -2.56 -0.16
CA VAL A 124 14.09 -4.00 -0.40
C VAL A 124 14.40 -4.69 0.93
N LYS A 125 13.72 -5.80 1.22
CA LYS A 125 14.02 -6.64 2.38
C LYS A 125 15.36 -7.34 2.13
N GLY A 126 16.30 -7.16 3.07
CA GLY A 126 17.62 -7.80 3.07
C GLY A 126 17.63 -9.22 3.61
#